data_AF-D0LYZ9-F1
#
_entry.id   AF-D0LYZ9-F1
#
_cell.length_a   1.000
_cell.length_b   1.000
_cell.length_c   1.000
_cell.angle_alpha   90.00
_cell.angle_beta   90.00
_cell.angle_gamma   90.00
#
_symmetry.space_group_name_H-M   'P 1'
#
loop_
_entity.id
_entity.type
_entity.pdbx_description
1 polymer ?
#
loop_
_entity_poly.entity_id
_entity_poly.type
_entity_poly.pdbx_seq_one_letter_code
_entity_poly.pdbx_strand_id
1 'polypeptide(L)'
;MATLAVALGAWLTLGACGELSGYSGAPADVRLAELSEDEMGSLCSWIIDHHGGENASYECAGGYSVRVQTHAECVAEQPLYRFCALTVRDMEDCVVASGDTPCPIPQIAACEPYITCLDRGE
;
A
#
# COMPACT_ATOMS: atom_id res chain seq x y z
N MET A 1 -37.85 -33.42 40.44
CA MET A 1 -37.01 -32.22 40.39
C MET A 1 -35.91 -32.49 39.38
N ALA A 2 -36.05 -31.99 38.16
CA ALA A 2 -35.14 -32.25 37.05
C ALA A 2 -34.26 -31.01 36.83
N THR A 3 -32.95 -31.19 37.00
CA THR A 3 -31.94 -30.12 36.86
C THR A 3 -31.57 -29.98 35.38
N LEU A 4 -32.00 -28.88 34.76
CA LEU A 4 -31.60 -28.48 33.41
C LEU A 4 -30.19 -27.85 33.48
N ALA A 5 -29.21 -28.52 32.89
CA ALA A 5 -27.88 -27.96 32.65
C ALA A 5 -27.89 -27.19 31.32
N VAL A 6 -27.77 -25.87 31.38
CA VAL A 6 -27.61 -25.01 30.20
C VAL A 6 -26.14 -24.99 29.83
N ALA A 7 -25.77 -25.71 28.78
CA ALA A 7 -24.45 -25.62 28.17
C ALA A 7 -24.34 -24.31 27.38
N LEU A 8 -23.68 -23.32 27.97
CA LEU A 8 -23.25 -22.10 27.30
C LEU A 8 -22.11 -22.43 26.34
N GLY A 9 -22.46 -22.76 25.10
CA GLY A 9 -21.51 -22.86 24.00
C GLY A 9 -21.01 -21.48 23.62
N ALA A 10 -19.82 -21.14 24.08
CA ALA A 10 -19.06 -19.98 23.63
C ALA A 10 -18.66 -20.18 22.17
N TRP A 11 -19.41 -19.58 21.25
CA TRP A 11 -18.97 -19.42 19.88
C TRP A 11 -17.92 -18.30 19.85
N LEU A 12 -16.72 -18.69 19.46
CA LEU A 12 -15.61 -17.80 19.10
C LEU A 12 -16.14 -16.79 18.07
N THR A 13 -16.38 -15.56 18.50
CA THR A 13 -16.32 -14.44 17.57
C THR A 13 -14.87 -14.43 17.09
N LEU A 14 -14.65 -14.86 15.84
CA LEU A 14 -13.48 -14.41 15.10
C LEU A 14 -13.59 -12.89 15.04
N GLY A 15 -13.03 -12.25 16.06
CA GLY A 15 -12.70 -10.85 16.01
C GLY A 15 -11.81 -10.71 14.79
N ALA A 16 -12.36 -10.05 13.77
CA ALA A 16 -11.53 -9.27 12.88
C ALA A 16 -10.74 -8.33 13.79
N CYS A 17 -9.54 -8.75 14.20
CA CYS A 17 -8.47 -7.86 14.59
C CYS A 17 -8.09 -7.09 13.32
N GLY A 18 -8.97 -6.21 12.86
CA GLY A 18 -8.62 -5.10 11.99
C GLY A 18 -7.91 -4.08 12.86
N GLU A 19 -6.74 -4.47 13.37
CA GLU A 19 -5.82 -3.50 13.93
C GLU A 19 -5.45 -2.59 12.75
N LEU A 20 -5.78 -1.32 12.92
CA LEU A 20 -5.49 -0.22 12.01
C LEU A 20 -3.97 -0.08 11.88
N SER A 21 -3.31 -1.00 11.18
CA SER A 21 -1.97 -0.73 10.69
C SER A 21 -2.15 0.21 9.51
N GLY A 22 -1.80 1.48 9.67
CA GLY A 22 -1.85 2.50 8.60
C GLY A 22 -0.88 2.23 7.45
N TYR A 23 -0.54 0.96 7.20
CA TYR A 23 0.51 0.42 6.35
C TYR A 23 0.02 -0.88 5.70
N SER A 24 0.71 -1.33 4.66
CA SER A 24 0.27 -2.40 3.77
C SER A 24 0.25 -3.80 4.38
N GLY A 25 0.93 -3.99 5.52
CA GLY A 25 1.15 -5.31 6.11
C GLY A 25 2.29 -6.11 5.46
N ALA A 26 2.91 -5.59 4.39
CA ALA A 26 4.12 -6.16 3.80
C ALA A 26 5.34 -5.92 4.73
N PRO A 27 6.41 -6.74 4.63
CA PRO A 27 7.59 -6.60 5.48
C PRO A 27 8.35 -5.30 5.18
N ALA A 28 8.27 -4.35 6.11
CA ALA A 28 8.73 -2.97 5.96
C ALA A 28 10.18 -2.79 5.46
N ASP A 29 11.11 -3.63 5.92
CA ASP A 29 12.54 -3.49 5.60
C ASP A 29 12.96 -4.25 4.32
N VAL A 30 12.02 -4.88 3.61
CA VAL A 30 12.29 -5.63 2.38
C VAL A 30 12.27 -4.69 1.19
N ARG A 31 13.17 -4.92 0.22
CA ARG A 31 13.21 -4.17 -1.04
C ARG A 31 12.00 -4.52 -1.90
N LEU A 32 11.41 -3.54 -2.58
CA LEU A 32 10.25 -3.78 -3.44
C LEU A 32 10.50 -4.85 -4.51
N ALA A 33 11.73 -4.89 -5.05
CA ALA A 33 12.17 -5.87 -6.03
C ALA A 33 12.30 -7.31 -5.49
N GLU A 34 12.27 -7.49 -4.17
CA GLU A 34 12.45 -8.77 -3.48
C GLU A 34 11.13 -9.30 -2.89
N LEU A 35 10.06 -8.52 -2.95
CA LEU A 35 8.74 -8.97 -2.53
C LEU A 35 8.26 -10.15 -3.38
N SER A 36 7.61 -11.11 -2.73
CA SER A 36 6.79 -12.09 -3.43
C SER A 36 5.61 -11.42 -4.14
N GLU A 37 4.99 -12.14 -5.06
CA GLU A 37 3.80 -11.66 -5.78
C GLU A 37 2.66 -11.32 -4.81
N ASP A 38 2.45 -12.11 -3.76
CA ASP A 38 1.42 -11.89 -2.74
C ASP A 38 1.70 -10.65 -1.87
N GLU A 39 2.96 -10.43 -1.50
CA GLU A 39 3.38 -9.25 -0.74
C GLU A 39 3.29 -7.97 -1.57
N MET A 40 3.74 -8.04 -2.83
CA MET A 40 3.57 -6.93 -3.78
C MET A 40 2.09 -6.64 -4.04
N GLY A 41 1.27 -7.69 -4.17
CA GLY A 41 -0.17 -7.57 -4.30
C GLY A 41 -0.79 -6.83 -3.11
N SER A 42 -0.35 -7.14 -1.89
CA SER A 42 -0.84 -6.50 -0.67
C SER A 42 -0.43 -5.03 -0.57
N LEU A 43 0.83 -4.71 -0.94
CA LEU A 43 1.30 -3.32 -1.05
C LEU A 43 0.49 -2.54 -2.08
N CYS A 44 0.32 -3.07 -3.29
CA CYS A 44 -0.45 -2.43 -4.36
C CYS A 44 -1.91 -2.16 -3.96
N SER A 45 -2.60 -3.14 -3.37
CA SER A 45 -3.97 -2.94 -2.86
C SER A 45 -4.03 -1.81 -1.84
N TRP A 46 -3.08 -1.76 -0.90
CA TRP A 46 -3.03 -0.70 0.10
C TRP A 46 -2.79 0.69 -0.51
N ILE A 47 -1.85 0.82 -1.47
CA ILE A 47 -1.59 2.10 -2.17
C ILE A 47 -2.83 2.58 -2.92
N ILE A 48 -3.49 1.66 -3.63
CA ILE A 48 -4.69 1.96 -4.42
C ILE A 48 -5.84 2.43 -3.51
N ASP A 49 -6.09 1.71 -2.42
CA ASP A 49 -7.11 2.07 -1.45
C ASP A 49 -6.80 3.43 -0.80
N HIS A 50 -5.53 3.71 -0.49
CA HIS A 50 -5.10 5.00 0.06
C HIS A 50 -5.40 6.17 -0.87
N HIS A 51 -5.28 5.96 -2.18
CA HIS A 51 -5.57 6.96 -3.21
C HIS A 51 -6.99 6.83 -3.79
N GLY A 52 -7.96 6.32 -3.03
CA GLY A 52 -9.37 6.38 -3.43
C GLY A 52 -9.82 5.34 -4.46
N GLY A 53 -9.01 4.32 -4.73
CA GLY A 53 -9.35 3.15 -5.53
C GLY A 53 -8.85 3.19 -6.98
N GLU A 54 -8.97 2.05 -7.66
CA GLU A 54 -8.48 1.89 -9.03
C GLU A 54 -9.14 2.87 -9.99
N ASN A 55 -8.34 3.45 -10.89
CA ASN A 55 -8.78 4.42 -11.90
C ASN A 55 -9.37 5.72 -11.34
N ALA A 56 -9.28 5.97 -10.03
CA ALA A 56 -9.55 7.29 -9.48
C ALA A 56 -8.65 8.32 -10.17
N SER A 57 -9.20 9.49 -10.48
CA SER A 57 -8.51 10.54 -11.23
C SER A 57 -8.46 11.81 -10.41
N TYR A 58 -7.29 12.43 -10.38
CA TYR A 58 -6.99 13.61 -9.59
C TYR A 58 -6.44 14.71 -10.48
N GLU A 59 -7.00 15.91 -10.36
CA GLU A 59 -6.44 17.11 -10.98
C GLU A 59 -5.30 17.63 -10.13
N CYS A 60 -4.10 17.64 -10.70
CA CYS A 60 -2.90 18.11 -10.01
C CYS A 60 -2.60 19.57 -10.37
N ALA A 61 -1.77 20.21 -9.55
CA ALA A 61 -1.30 21.57 -9.82
C ALA A 61 -0.60 21.62 -11.19
N GLY A 62 -0.95 22.59 -12.04
CA GLY A 62 -0.44 22.69 -13.41
C GLY A 62 -1.39 22.14 -14.48
N GLY A 63 -2.57 21.66 -14.10
CA GLY A 63 -3.63 21.31 -15.05
C GLY A 63 -3.42 19.99 -15.79
N TYR A 64 -2.62 19.10 -15.21
CA TYR A 64 -2.55 17.71 -15.63
C TYR A 64 -3.29 16.82 -14.63
N SER A 65 -3.81 15.70 -15.11
CA SER A 65 -4.52 14.72 -14.29
C SER A 65 -3.64 13.49 -14.06
N VAL A 66 -3.69 12.93 -12.86
CA VAL A 66 -3.09 11.63 -12.52
C VAL A 66 -4.19 10.63 -12.27
N ARG A 67 -4.03 9.43 -12.84
CA ARG A 67 -4.92 8.29 -12.61
C ARG A 67 -4.24 7.29 -11.68
N VAL A 68 -4.94 6.87 -10.64
CA VAL A 68 -4.53 5.74 -9.79
C VAL A 68 -4.55 4.47 -10.63
N GLN A 69 -3.44 3.75 -10.60
CA GLN A 69 -3.27 2.52 -11.35
C GLN A 69 -4.24 1.44 -10.88
N THR A 70 -4.50 0.48 -11.75
CA THR A 70 -5.12 -0.79 -11.36
C THR A 70 -4.12 -1.66 -10.60
N HIS A 71 -4.63 -2.62 -9.84
CA HIS A 71 -3.80 -3.59 -9.12
C HIS A 71 -2.82 -4.32 -10.04
N ALA A 72 -3.31 -4.76 -11.20
CA ALA A 72 -2.50 -5.43 -12.21
C ALA A 72 -1.40 -4.53 -12.79
N GLU A 73 -1.69 -3.24 -13.04
CA GLU A 73 -0.69 -2.27 -13.47
C GLU A 73 0.39 -2.09 -12.39
N CYS A 74 0.00 -1.89 -11.13
CA CYS A 74 0.93 -1.71 -10.02
C CYS A 74 1.85 -2.92 -9.81
N VAL A 75 1.30 -4.15 -9.80
CA VAL A 75 2.11 -5.38 -9.66
C VAL A 75 3.08 -5.52 -10.83
N ALA A 76 2.66 -5.17 -12.05
CA ALA A 76 3.50 -5.24 -13.25
C ALA A 76 4.69 -4.26 -13.22
N GLU A 77 4.67 -3.23 -12.36
CA GLU A 77 5.77 -2.28 -12.19
C GLU A 77 6.91 -2.82 -11.29
N GLN A 78 6.70 -3.91 -10.55
CA GLN A 78 7.73 -4.48 -9.67
C GLN A 78 9.14 -4.57 -10.32
N PRO A 79 9.29 -5.03 -11.57
CA PRO A 79 10.59 -5.13 -12.23
C PRO A 79 11.32 -3.79 -12.41
N LEU A 80 10.63 -2.65 -12.37
CA LEU A 80 11.23 -1.31 -12.47
C LEU A 80 12.10 -1.00 -11.24
N TYR A 81 11.75 -1.55 -10.07
CA TYR A 81 12.47 -1.30 -8.82
C TYR A 81 13.76 -2.12 -8.65
N ARG A 82 14.07 -3.03 -9.59
CA ARG A 82 15.24 -3.94 -9.49
C ARG A 82 16.58 -3.22 -9.37
N PHE A 83 16.66 -1.97 -9.84
CA PHE A 83 17.88 -1.19 -9.91
C PHE A 83 18.13 -0.31 -8.68
N CYS A 84 17.18 -0.23 -7.76
CA CYS A 84 17.27 0.65 -6.60
C CYS A 84 17.10 -0.12 -5.28
N ALA A 85 17.48 0.52 -4.18
CA ALA A 85 17.39 -0.03 -2.84
C ALA A 85 16.07 0.36 -2.13
N LEU A 86 15.02 0.71 -2.89
CA LEU A 86 13.76 1.18 -2.35
C LEU A 86 13.07 0.08 -1.53
N THR A 87 12.78 0.36 -0.26
CA THR A 87 12.12 -0.56 0.67
C THR A 87 10.60 -0.37 0.68
N VAL A 88 9.88 -1.32 1.26
CA VAL A 88 8.45 -1.19 1.56
C VAL A 88 8.19 0.03 2.43
N ARG A 89 8.97 0.24 3.50
CA ARG A 89 8.84 1.39 4.41
C ARG A 89 8.98 2.72 3.67
N ASP A 90 9.96 2.85 2.78
CA ASP A 90 10.16 4.08 2.00
C ASP A 90 8.94 4.40 1.13
N MET A 91 8.37 3.39 0.46
CA MET A 91 7.19 3.55 -0.37
C MET A 91 5.95 3.91 0.47
N GLU A 92 5.73 3.18 1.56
CA GLU A 92 4.64 3.41 2.49
C GLU A 92 4.68 4.83 3.08
N ASP A 93 5.85 5.28 3.54
CA ASP A 93 6.02 6.60 4.12
C ASP A 93 5.82 7.70 3.05
N CYS A 94 6.23 7.46 1.80
CA CYS A 94 5.93 8.36 0.69
C CYS A 94 4.43 8.48 0.43
N VAL A 95 3.70 7.36 0.40
CA VAL A 95 2.25 7.34 0.17
C VAL A 95 1.51 8.04 1.31
N VAL A 96 1.85 7.72 2.57
CA VAL A 96 1.27 8.41 3.73
C VAL A 96 1.54 9.92 3.70
N ALA A 97 2.75 10.33 3.32
CA ALA A 97 3.10 11.74 3.23
C ALA A 97 2.43 12.47 2.04
N SER A 98 2.06 11.74 0.99
CA SER A 98 1.29 12.24 -0.15
C SER A 98 -0.19 12.46 0.18
N GLY A 99 -0.68 11.77 1.21
CA GLY A 99 -2.06 11.85 1.67
C GLY A 99 -3.03 11.30 0.63
N ASP A 100 -4.23 11.89 0.56
CA ASP A 100 -5.33 11.36 -0.27
C ASP A 100 -5.15 11.61 -1.79
N THR A 101 -4.03 12.21 -2.23
CA THR A 101 -3.81 12.54 -3.64
C THR A 101 -2.51 11.96 -4.18
N PRO A 102 -2.54 11.19 -5.29
CA PRO A 102 -1.35 10.64 -5.94
C PRO A 102 -0.57 11.68 -6.76
N CYS A 103 -0.83 12.97 -6.57
CA CYS A 103 -0.17 14.02 -7.33
C CYS A 103 1.32 14.07 -6.94
N PRO A 104 2.25 14.00 -7.90
CA PRO A 104 3.67 14.06 -7.60
C PRO A 104 4.01 15.44 -7.04
N ILE A 105 4.33 15.50 -5.76
CA ILE A 105 4.83 16.71 -5.12
C ILE A 105 6.34 16.48 -4.92
N PRO A 106 7.20 17.03 -5.81
CA PRO A 106 8.65 16.83 -5.73
C PRO A 106 9.31 17.40 -4.46
N GLN A 107 8.51 17.95 -3.54
CA GLN A 107 8.95 18.52 -2.28
C GLN A 107 8.58 17.65 -1.06
N ILE A 108 7.95 16.48 -1.27
CA ILE A 108 7.72 15.54 -0.18
C ILE A 108 9.03 14.79 0.09
N ALA A 109 9.73 15.20 1.15
CA ALA A 109 11.01 14.59 1.55
C ALA A 109 10.90 13.06 1.74
N ALA A 110 9.75 12.56 2.22
CA ALA A 110 9.51 11.13 2.37
C ALA A 110 9.52 10.35 1.03
N CYS A 111 9.29 11.03 -0.10
CA CYS A 111 9.32 10.42 -1.43
C CYS A 111 10.69 10.51 -2.12
N GLU A 112 11.70 11.14 -1.50
CA GLU A 112 13.05 11.25 -2.08
C GLU A 112 13.67 9.89 -2.47
N PRO A 113 13.54 8.82 -1.66
CA PRO A 113 14.06 7.50 -2.06
C PRO A 113 13.36 6.95 -3.32
N TYR A 114 12.06 7.16 -3.45
CA TYR A 114 11.26 6.74 -4.60
C TYR A 114 11.65 7.52 -5.86
N ILE A 115 11.73 8.85 -5.78
CA ILE A 115 12.14 9.71 -6.89
C ILE A 115 13.54 9.33 -7.36
N THR A 116 14.48 9.17 -6.42
CA THR A 116 15.86 8.75 -6.72
C THR A 116 15.91 7.36 -7.35
N CYS A 117 14.99 6.47 -7.00
CA CYS A 117 14.89 5.15 -7.62
C CYS A 117 14.51 5.26 -9.11
N LEU A 118 13.51 6.08 -9.43
CA LEU A 118 13.04 6.28 -10.81
C LEU A 118 14.12 6.93 -11.68
N ASP A 119 14.82 7.96 -11.17
CA ASP A 119 15.89 8.67 -11.90
C ASP A 119 17.09 7.77 -12.26
N ARG A 120 17.28 6.66 -11.55
CA ARG A 120 18.36 5.68 -11.80
C ARG A 120 17.95 4.54 -12.73
N GLY A 121 16.66 4.41 -13.01
CA GLY A 121 16.09 3.38 -13.86
C GLY A 121 16.07 3.72 -15.35
N GLU A 122 16.41 4.97 -15.71
CA GLU A 122 16.54 5.47 -17.09
C GLU A 122 17.93 5.26 -17.71
#